data_AF-U1PZA3-F1
#
_entry.id   AF-U1PZA3-F1
#
_cell.length_a   1.000
_cell.length_b   1.000
_cell.length_c   1.000
_cell.angle_alpha   90.00
_cell.angle_beta   90.00
_cell.angle_gamma   90.00
#
_symmetry.space_group_name_H-M   'P 1'
#
loop_
_entity.id
_entity.type
_entity.pdbx_description
1 polymer ?
#
loop_
_entity_poly.entity_id
_entity_poly.type
_entity_poly.pdbx_seq_one_letter_code
_entity_poly.pdbx_strand_id
1 'polypeptide(L)'
;SDNRPSSDSLIVALRVGYSTGRTGTEWRGRGAEHAGTLLNMLMQRLQIRSAGVVSRRLLPAIADSNLERFGSAITEISRLNGTWYTNEQGGVYRPPAGEVISHLQDSAACFGTGQSSWGPTVYTITDSEHLQTTKEAAREAVQLSGTDATILTVSGRNAGARVDSR
;
A
#
# COMPACT_ATOMS: atom_id res chain seq x y z
N SER A 1 23.17 -19.38 -7.28
CA SER A 1 23.11 -17.91 -7.33
C SER A 1 22.18 -17.46 -6.21
N ASP A 2 22.69 -16.61 -5.32
CA ASP A 2 22.00 -16.13 -4.12
C ASP A 2 21.06 -15.00 -4.53
N ASN A 3 19.80 -15.35 -4.80
CA ASN A 3 18.74 -14.38 -5.06
C ASN A 3 18.10 -14.14 -3.68
N ARG A 4 18.59 -13.13 -2.96
CA ARG A 4 17.86 -12.39 -1.92
C ARG A 4 17.33 -11.12 -2.58
N PRO A 5 16.16 -10.56 -2.19
CA PRO A 5 15.61 -9.36 -2.84
C PRO A 5 16.74 -8.35 -2.99
N SER A 6 17.13 -8.05 -4.23
CA SER A 6 18.38 -7.36 -4.48
C SER A 6 18.35 -5.99 -3.79
N SER A 7 19.54 -5.45 -3.52
CA SER A 7 19.74 -4.06 -3.11
C SER A 7 19.08 -3.02 -4.04
N ASP A 8 18.50 -3.45 -5.16
CA ASP A 8 17.97 -2.62 -6.23
C ASP A 8 16.44 -2.54 -6.24
N SER A 9 15.77 -3.15 -5.24
CA SER A 9 14.33 -2.96 -5.05
C SER A 9 14.05 -1.54 -4.55
N LEU A 10 13.30 -0.78 -5.34
CA LEU A 10 12.96 0.61 -5.07
C LEU A 10 11.47 0.74 -4.79
N ILE A 11 11.15 1.59 -3.82
CA ILE A 11 9.78 2.03 -3.56
C ILE A 11 9.67 3.45 -4.11
N VAL A 12 8.74 3.64 -5.03
CA VAL A 12 8.32 4.97 -5.46
C VAL A 12 7.10 5.36 -4.64
N ALA A 13 7.24 6.38 -3.80
CA ALA A 13 6.18 6.90 -2.94
C ALA A 13 5.67 8.24 -3.49
N LEU A 14 4.35 8.37 -3.58
CA LEU A 14 3.67 9.56 -4.02
C LEU A 14 2.85 10.12 -2.87
N ARG A 15 3.18 11.32 -2.40
CA ARG A 15 2.36 12.03 -1.41
C ARG A 15 1.34 12.90 -2.14
N VAL A 16 0.07 12.51 -2.11
CA VAL A 16 -1.03 13.25 -2.74
C VAL A 16 -1.49 14.41 -1.84
N GLY A 17 -1.78 15.58 -2.40
CA GLY A 17 -2.40 16.69 -1.69
C GLY A 17 -3.92 16.65 -1.80
N TYR A 18 -4.63 16.94 -0.71
CA TYR A 18 -6.07 17.22 -0.76
C TYR A 18 -6.47 18.29 0.27
N SER A 19 -7.40 19.18 -0.10
CA SER A 19 -8.01 20.13 0.84
C SER A 19 -9.10 19.43 1.66
N THR A 20 -8.88 19.25 2.96
CA THR A 20 -9.87 18.60 3.82
C THR A 20 -10.89 19.59 4.37
N GLY A 21 -12.16 19.46 3.98
CA GLY A 21 -13.29 19.87 4.82
C GLY A 21 -13.95 18.62 5.40
N ARG A 22 -13.98 18.45 6.74
CA ARG A 22 -14.79 17.38 7.34
C ARG A 22 -15.18 17.69 8.80
N THR A 23 -16.49 17.72 9.05
CA THR A 23 -17.15 17.61 10.36
C THR A 23 -17.49 16.14 10.64
N GLY A 24 -17.36 15.71 11.89
CA GLY A 24 -17.66 14.34 12.33
C GLY A 24 -19.00 14.22 13.06
N THR A 25 -19.48 12.98 13.23
CA THR A 25 -20.53 12.63 14.19
C THR A 25 -20.39 11.19 14.70
N GLU A 26 -20.70 11.05 15.99
CA GLU A 26 -20.56 9.90 16.89
C GLU A 26 -21.88 9.08 16.93
N TRP A 27 -21.82 7.76 17.14
CA TRP A 27 -23.01 6.88 17.25
C TRP A 27 -22.94 5.96 18.49
N ARG A 28 -24.01 5.90 19.31
CA ARG A 28 -24.24 4.89 20.38
C ARG A 28 -25.68 4.34 20.34
N GLY A 29 -25.84 3.01 20.42
CA GLY A 29 -27.13 2.32 20.62
C GLY A 29 -27.02 0.78 20.56
N ARG A 30 -27.96 0.02 21.16
CA ARG A 30 -27.93 -1.46 21.36
C ARG A 30 -27.75 -2.35 20.10
N GLY A 31 -27.90 -1.81 18.89
CA GLY A 31 -27.48 -2.47 17.65
C GLY A 31 -25.95 -2.53 17.44
N ALA A 32 -25.20 -1.73 18.21
CA ALA A 32 -23.74 -1.65 18.17
C ALA A 32 -23.04 -2.90 18.73
N GLU A 33 -23.69 -3.70 19.56
CA GLU A 33 -23.09 -4.92 20.14
C GLU A 33 -23.05 -6.08 19.12
N HIS A 34 -24.15 -6.27 18.38
CA HIS A 34 -24.22 -7.24 17.29
C HIS A 34 -23.39 -6.79 16.08
N ALA A 35 -23.44 -5.49 15.74
CA ALA A 35 -22.57 -4.91 14.73
C ALA A 35 -21.09 -4.99 15.15
N GLY A 36 -20.77 -4.75 16.42
CA GLY A 36 -19.42 -4.86 16.97
C GLY A 36 -18.87 -6.29 16.95
N THR A 37 -19.73 -7.28 17.20
CA THR A 37 -19.36 -8.71 17.11
C THR A 37 -19.08 -9.13 15.67
N LEU A 38 -19.94 -8.74 14.73
CA LEU A 38 -19.75 -9.00 13.29
C LEU A 38 -18.51 -8.27 12.75
N LEU A 39 -18.31 -7.01 13.18
CA LEU A 39 -17.13 -6.23 12.87
C LEU A 39 -15.87 -6.96 13.38
N ASN A 40 -15.85 -7.39 14.64
CA ASN A 40 -14.72 -8.12 15.21
C ASN A 40 -14.45 -9.46 14.49
N MET A 41 -15.48 -10.21 14.13
CA MET A 41 -15.33 -11.45 13.33
C MET A 41 -14.77 -11.17 11.93
N LEU A 42 -15.22 -10.11 11.26
CA LEU A 42 -14.65 -9.66 9.99
C LEU A 42 -13.19 -9.22 10.16
N MET A 43 -12.87 -8.57 11.28
CA MET A 43 -11.50 -8.11 11.59
C MET A 43 -10.55 -9.26 11.82
N GLN A 44 -10.97 -10.26 12.58
CA GLN A 44 -10.18 -11.47 12.76
C GLN A 44 -10.02 -12.23 11.44
N ARG A 45 -11.06 -12.32 10.61
CA ARG A 45 -10.97 -12.98 9.30
C ARG A 45 -10.01 -12.26 8.36
N LEU A 46 -10.04 -10.93 8.31
CA LEU A 46 -9.10 -10.13 7.51
C LEU A 46 -7.68 -10.20 8.06
N GLN A 47 -7.49 -10.20 9.38
CA GLN A 47 -6.18 -10.41 9.99
C GLN A 47 -5.61 -11.81 9.68
N ILE A 48 -6.43 -12.86 9.80
CA ILE A 48 -6.04 -14.23 9.43
C ILE A 48 -5.70 -14.32 7.94
N ARG A 49 -6.48 -13.66 7.08
CA ARG A 49 -6.20 -13.56 5.64
C ARG A 49 -4.86 -12.88 5.38
N SER A 50 -4.60 -11.73 5.99
CA SER A 50 -3.32 -11.01 5.86
C SER A 50 -2.16 -11.86 6.38
N ALA A 51 -2.29 -12.51 7.53
CA ALA A 51 -1.29 -13.44 8.07
C ALA A 51 -1.05 -14.64 7.13
N GLY A 52 -2.10 -15.13 6.48
CA GLY A 52 -2.04 -16.16 5.45
C GLY A 52 -1.27 -15.71 4.21
N VAL A 53 -1.53 -14.48 3.72
CA VAL A 53 -0.78 -13.88 2.61
C VAL A 53 0.68 -13.69 2.98
N VAL A 54 0.98 -13.22 4.18
CA VAL A 54 2.36 -13.09 4.69
C VAL A 54 3.07 -14.45 4.67
N SER A 55 2.47 -15.45 5.31
CA SER A 55 3.14 -16.74 5.54
C SER A 55 3.29 -17.58 4.27
N ARG A 56 2.32 -17.51 3.34
CA ARG A 56 2.26 -18.39 2.16
C ARG A 56 2.70 -17.72 0.86
N ARG A 57 2.74 -16.39 0.82
CA ARG A 57 3.09 -15.63 -0.40
C ARG A 57 4.27 -14.71 -0.17
N LEU A 58 4.18 -13.80 0.80
CA LEU A 58 5.20 -12.77 1.03
C LEU A 58 6.54 -13.38 1.47
N LEU A 59 6.55 -14.22 2.52
CA LEU A 59 7.77 -14.83 3.04
C LEU A 59 8.45 -15.75 2.02
N PRO A 60 7.73 -16.65 1.31
CA PRO A 60 8.31 -17.42 0.22
C PRO A 60 8.86 -16.53 -0.92
N ALA A 61 8.16 -15.46 -1.30
CA ALA A 61 8.66 -14.54 -2.33
C ALA A 61 9.95 -13.83 -1.93
N ILE A 62 10.13 -13.53 -0.64
CA ILE A 62 11.41 -13.03 -0.10
C ILE A 62 12.48 -14.12 -0.18
N ALA A 63 12.16 -15.34 0.23
CA ALA A 63 13.09 -16.48 0.21
C ALA A 63 13.56 -16.83 -1.22
N ASP A 64 12.65 -16.74 -2.19
CA ASP A 64 12.93 -16.97 -3.62
C ASP A 64 13.46 -15.72 -4.32
N SER A 65 13.42 -14.56 -3.64
CA SER A 65 13.80 -13.26 -4.18
C SER A 65 13.10 -12.92 -5.49
N ASN A 66 11.80 -13.17 -5.48
CA ASN A 66 10.91 -12.89 -6.59
C ASN A 66 10.15 -11.59 -6.30
N LEU A 67 10.61 -10.50 -6.93
CA LEU A 67 10.08 -9.16 -6.70
C LEU A 67 8.62 -9.01 -7.12
N GLU A 68 8.22 -9.62 -8.23
CA GLU A 68 6.83 -9.63 -8.70
C GLU A 68 5.88 -10.30 -7.69
N ARG A 69 6.26 -11.50 -7.20
CA ARG A 69 5.48 -12.22 -6.19
C ARG A 69 5.42 -11.45 -4.87
N PHE A 70 6.53 -10.80 -4.50
CA PHE A 70 6.61 -9.97 -3.31
C PHE A 70 5.66 -8.77 -3.42
N GLY A 71 5.76 -8.01 -4.52
CA GLY A 71 4.90 -6.85 -4.77
C GLY A 71 3.43 -7.22 -4.85
N SER A 72 3.08 -8.32 -5.52
CA SER A 72 1.71 -8.85 -5.57
C SER A 72 1.15 -9.18 -4.18
N ALA A 73 1.96 -9.80 -3.31
CA ALA A 73 1.56 -10.09 -1.94
C ALA A 73 1.35 -8.80 -1.11
N ILE A 74 2.20 -7.78 -1.28
CA ILE A 74 2.03 -6.47 -0.64
C ILE A 74 0.75 -5.78 -1.12
N THR A 75 0.45 -5.79 -2.42
CA THR A 75 -0.80 -5.24 -2.98
C THR A 75 -2.02 -5.90 -2.35
N GLU A 76 -2.01 -7.24 -2.21
CA GLU A 76 -3.12 -7.95 -1.58
C GLU A 76 -3.30 -7.56 -0.11
N ILE A 77 -2.20 -7.47 0.65
CA ILE A 77 -2.22 -7.02 2.05
C ILE A 77 -2.78 -5.59 2.14
N SER A 78 -2.33 -4.68 1.26
CA SER A 78 -2.80 -3.30 1.18
C SER A 78 -4.32 -3.24 0.94
N ARG A 79 -4.83 -4.02 -0.02
CA ARG A 79 -6.25 -4.08 -0.34
C ARG A 79 -7.09 -4.65 0.80
N LEU A 80 -6.59 -5.70 1.48
CA LEU A 80 -7.24 -6.29 2.65
C LEU A 80 -7.33 -5.28 3.80
N ASN A 81 -6.26 -4.51 4.02
CA ASN A 81 -6.23 -3.44 5.01
C ASN A 81 -7.23 -2.32 4.65
N GLY A 82 -7.24 -1.87 3.40
CA GLY A 82 -8.18 -0.85 2.92
C GLY A 82 -9.65 -1.25 3.00
N THR A 83 -9.96 -2.54 2.77
CA THR A 83 -11.33 -3.08 2.87
C THR A 83 -11.97 -2.82 4.23
N TRP A 84 -11.18 -2.84 5.32
CA TRP A 84 -11.65 -2.56 6.69
C TRP A 84 -12.26 -1.16 6.78
N TYR A 85 -11.59 -0.19 6.20
CA TYR A 85 -11.87 1.23 6.37
C TYR A 85 -12.72 1.81 5.24
N THR A 86 -13.40 0.95 4.47
CA THR A 86 -14.16 1.35 3.29
C THR A 86 -15.20 2.42 3.63
N ASN A 87 -15.89 2.25 4.77
CA ASN A 87 -16.95 3.17 5.21
C ASN A 87 -16.38 4.52 5.69
N GLU A 88 -15.20 4.52 6.29
CA GLU A 88 -14.54 5.71 6.84
C GLU A 88 -13.74 6.48 5.77
N GLN A 89 -13.14 5.78 4.80
CA GLN A 89 -12.29 6.34 3.74
C GLN A 89 -13.05 6.69 2.47
N GLY A 90 -14.28 6.18 2.30
CA GLY A 90 -15.09 6.39 1.09
C GLY A 90 -14.74 5.45 -0.07
N GLY A 91 -14.15 4.28 0.24
CA GLY A 91 -13.65 3.31 -0.73
C GLY A 91 -12.55 2.43 -0.13
N VAL A 92 -12.13 1.38 -0.84
CA VAL A 92 -10.97 0.53 -0.44
C VAL A 92 -9.71 1.36 -0.25
N TYR A 93 -9.58 2.42 -1.05
CA TYR A 93 -8.58 3.48 -0.87
C TYR A 93 -9.29 4.82 -0.80
N ARG A 94 -8.71 5.78 -0.08
CA ARG A 94 -9.30 7.12 0.05
C ARG A 94 -9.16 7.88 -1.26
N PRO A 95 -10.24 8.37 -1.90
CA PRO A 95 -10.10 9.17 -3.12
C PRO A 95 -9.16 10.37 -2.92
N PRO A 96 -8.26 10.66 -3.88
CA PRO A 96 -8.12 10.04 -5.20
C PRO A 96 -7.14 8.85 -5.24
N ALA A 97 -6.64 8.35 -4.10
CA ALA A 97 -5.61 7.32 -4.06
C ALA A 97 -5.98 6.05 -4.81
N GLY A 98 -7.26 5.69 -4.86
CA GLY A 98 -7.75 4.54 -5.64
C GLY A 98 -7.48 4.67 -7.14
N GLU A 99 -7.69 5.85 -7.72
CA GLU A 99 -7.42 6.12 -9.14
C GLU A 99 -5.93 6.08 -9.43
N VAL A 100 -5.12 6.73 -8.58
CA VAL A 100 -3.66 6.69 -8.69
C VAL A 100 -3.13 5.25 -8.60
N ILE A 101 -3.66 4.45 -7.65
CA ILE A 101 -3.28 3.04 -7.50
C ILE A 101 -3.68 2.24 -8.74
N SER A 102 -4.86 2.45 -9.31
CA SER A 102 -5.30 1.76 -10.52
C SER A 102 -4.37 2.05 -11.69
N HIS A 103 -4.05 3.32 -11.95
CA HIS A 103 -3.13 3.68 -13.03
C HIS A 103 -1.72 3.10 -12.84
N LEU A 104 -1.23 3.07 -11.60
CA LEU A 104 0.05 2.42 -11.31
C LEU A 104 0.00 0.91 -11.58
N GLN A 105 -1.12 0.24 -11.31
CA GLN A 105 -1.30 -1.21 -11.55
C GLN A 105 -1.34 -1.59 -13.04
N ASP A 106 -1.69 -0.64 -13.91
CA ASP A 106 -1.70 -0.86 -15.36
C ASP A 106 -0.28 -0.92 -15.97
N SER A 107 0.74 -0.46 -15.23
CA SER A 107 2.13 -0.49 -15.66
C SER A 107 2.84 -1.78 -15.22
N ALA A 108 3.39 -2.52 -16.18
CA ALA A 108 4.22 -3.71 -15.90
C ALA A 108 5.49 -3.40 -15.08
N ALA A 109 5.91 -2.13 -15.04
CA ALA A 109 7.02 -1.64 -14.23
C ALA A 109 6.68 -1.51 -12.72
N CYS A 110 5.41 -1.71 -12.35
CA CYS A 110 4.91 -1.60 -10.97
C CYS A 110 4.54 -2.99 -10.43
N PHE A 111 5.44 -3.61 -9.69
CA PHE A 111 5.27 -4.98 -9.19
C PHE A 111 4.32 -5.09 -7.99
N GLY A 112 4.09 -3.99 -7.29
CA GLY A 112 3.10 -3.93 -6.22
C GLY A 112 2.74 -2.51 -5.84
N THR A 113 1.49 -2.25 -5.52
CA THR A 113 0.97 -0.90 -5.26
C THR A 113 0.06 -0.89 -4.07
N GLY A 114 -0.01 0.26 -3.38
CA GLY A 114 -0.89 0.39 -2.25
C GLY A 114 -0.93 1.79 -1.66
N GLN A 115 -1.72 1.92 -0.60
CA GLN A 115 -1.79 3.14 0.19
C GLN A 115 -1.08 2.88 1.53
N SER A 116 -0.20 3.78 1.92
CA SER A 116 0.35 3.77 3.26
C SER A 116 -0.59 4.52 4.20
N SER A 117 -0.85 3.93 5.38
CA SER A 117 -1.67 4.53 6.43
C SER A 117 -3.05 5.01 5.92
N TRP A 118 -3.58 6.08 6.53
CA TRP A 118 -4.85 6.72 6.19
C TRP A 118 -4.78 7.64 4.97
N GLY A 119 -3.76 7.46 4.11
CA GLY A 119 -3.43 8.42 3.06
C GLY A 119 -2.75 9.68 3.62
N PRO A 120 -2.29 10.59 2.75
CA PRO A 120 -2.48 10.59 1.29
C PRO A 120 -1.45 9.78 0.49
N THR A 121 -0.51 9.13 1.15
CA THR A 121 0.65 8.58 0.45
C THR A 121 0.35 7.24 -0.21
N VAL A 122 0.41 7.21 -1.54
CA VAL A 122 0.41 6.01 -2.38
C VAL A 122 1.85 5.53 -2.57
N TYR A 123 2.06 4.23 -2.71
CA TYR A 123 3.37 3.68 -3.06
C TYR A 123 3.25 2.65 -4.17
N THR A 124 4.33 2.47 -4.91
CA THR A 124 4.57 1.36 -5.81
C THR A 124 5.97 0.78 -5.60
N ILE A 125 6.13 -0.52 -5.84
CA ILE A 125 7.38 -1.27 -5.75
C ILE A 125 7.86 -1.56 -7.17
N THR A 126 9.13 -1.29 -7.41
CA THR A 126 9.81 -1.54 -8.68
C THR A 126 11.27 -1.96 -8.43
N ASP A 127 12.01 -2.24 -9.48
CA ASP A 127 13.47 -2.40 -9.43
C ASP A 127 14.18 -1.20 -10.08
N SER A 128 15.50 -1.21 -10.05
CA SER A 128 16.32 -0.17 -10.66
C SER A 128 16.18 -0.09 -12.19
N GLU A 129 15.90 -1.21 -12.86
CA GLU A 129 15.78 -1.28 -14.32
C GLU A 129 14.50 -0.58 -14.79
N HIS A 130 13.41 -0.80 -14.06
CA HIS A 130 12.08 -0.29 -14.38
C HIS A 130 11.80 1.11 -13.78
N LEU A 131 12.72 1.65 -12.96
CA LEU A 131 12.52 2.89 -12.21
C LEU A 131 12.02 4.08 -13.04
N GLN A 132 12.60 4.32 -14.23
CA GLN A 132 12.18 5.48 -15.03
C GLN A 132 10.75 5.31 -15.56
N THR A 133 10.41 4.13 -16.07
CA THR A 133 9.05 3.78 -16.50
C THR A 133 8.06 3.88 -15.34
N THR A 134 8.43 3.41 -14.14
CA THR A 134 7.61 3.58 -12.94
C THR A 134 7.40 5.05 -12.59
N LYS A 135 8.43 5.90 -12.69
CA LYS A 135 8.30 7.34 -12.43
C LYS A 135 7.44 8.04 -13.47
N GLU A 136 7.46 7.61 -14.72
CA GLU A 136 6.59 8.11 -15.77
C GLU A 136 5.13 7.74 -15.51
N ALA A 137 4.84 6.46 -15.23
CA ALA A 137 3.51 6.01 -14.83
C ALA A 137 3.01 6.75 -13.57
N ALA A 138 3.90 7.01 -12.62
CA ALA A 138 3.60 7.78 -11.42
C ALA A 138 3.22 9.25 -11.73
N ARG A 139 3.90 9.90 -12.69
CA ARG A 139 3.57 11.26 -13.13
C ARG A 139 2.24 11.29 -13.87
N GLU A 140 2.00 10.33 -14.75
CA GLU A 140 0.75 10.20 -15.49
C GLU A 140 -0.45 9.98 -14.55
N ALA A 141 -0.30 9.06 -13.59
CA ALA A 141 -1.33 8.79 -12.58
C ALA A 141 -1.68 10.06 -11.76
N VAL A 142 -0.69 10.87 -11.41
CA VAL A 142 -0.90 12.16 -10.73
C VAL A 142 -1.65 13.14 -11.62
N GLN A 143 -1.25 13.28 -12.88
CA GLN A 143 -1.92 14.17 -13.84
C GLN A 143 -3.38 13.80 -14.04
N LEU A 144 -3.67 12.51 -14.23
CA LEU A 144 -5.03 11.99 -14.43
C LEU A 144 -5.91 12.17 -13.19
N SER A 145 -5.34 12.05 -11.99
CA SER A 145 -6.07 12.28 -10.74
C SER A 145 -6.44 13.75 -10.48
N GLY A 146 -5.88 14.69 -11.25
CA GLY A 146 -6.11 16.12 -11.06
C GLY A 146 -5.59 16.67 -9.72
N THR A 147 -4.61 16.01 -9.10
CA THR A 147 -4.07 16.40 -7.78
C THR A 147 -2.62 16.80 -7.83
N ASP A 148 -2.22 17.63 -6.86
CA ASP A 148 -0.81 17.91 -6.61
C ASP A 148 -0.19 16.75 -5.85
N ALA A 149 0.97 16.26 -6.31
CA ALA A 149 1.70 15.23 -5.60
C ALA A 149 3.21 15.41 -5.67
N THR A 150 3.89 14.98 -4.60
CA THR A 150 5.36 14.86 -4.59
C THR A 150 5.74 13.40 -4.80
N ILE A 151 6.58 13.13 -5.80
CA ILE A 151 7.10 11.80 -6.11
C ILE A 151 8.49 11.64 -5.51
N LEU A 152 8.68 10.61 -4.70
CA LEU A 152 9.92 10.25 -4.03
C LEU A 152 10.32 8.83 -4.42
N THR A 153 11.62 8.61 -4.61
CA THR A 153 12.18 7.26 -4.78
C THR A 153 13.01 6.95 -3.54
N VAL A 154 12.78 5.79 -2.93
CA VAL A 154 13.56 5.29 -1.80
C VAL A 154 13.97 3.85 -2.07
N SER A 155 15.11 3.44 -1.52
CA SER A 155 15.55 2.03 -1.55
C SER A 155 15.22 1.33 -0.24
N GLY A 156 14.96 0.03 -0.31
CA GLY A 156 14.83 -0.80 0.89
C GLY A 156 16.07 -0.66 1.78
N ARG A 157 15.89 -0.25 3.04
CA ARG A 157 17.01 -0.15 3.99
C ARG A 157 17.23 -1.51 4.63
N ASN A 158 18.03 -2.35 3.99
CA ASN A 158 18.42 -3.69 4.49
C ASN A 158 19.46 -3.65 5.62
N ALA A 159 19.63 -2.49 6.27
CA ALA A 159 20.47 -2.31 7.44
C ALA A 159 19.58 -1.94 8.63
N GLY A 160 19.71 -2.69 9.73
CA GLY A 160 18.97 -2.42 10.97
C GLY A 160 19.26 -1.03 11.55
N ALA A 161 18.51 -0.64 12.57
CA ALA A 161 18.71 0.64 13.26
C ALA A 161 20.16 0.75 13.77
N ARG A 162 20.85 1.83 13.39
CA ARG A 162 22.14 2.20 13.99
C ARG A 162 21.85 3.20 15.10
N VAL A 163 22.25 2.86 16.32
CA VAL A 163 22.26 3.78 17.45
C VAL A 163 23.65 4.40 17.48
N ASP A 164 23.77 5.66 17.07
CA ASP A 164 24.98 6.43 17.36
C ASP A 164 24.89 6.89 18.81
N SER A 165 25.74 6.33 19.67
CA SER A 165 26.03 6.88 20.98
C SER A 165 26.78 8.20 20.79
N ARG A 166 26.12 9.31 21.14
CA ARG A 166 26.80 10.60 21.35
C ARG A 166 27.63 10.57 22.62
#